data_AF-A0A2U3KAE5-F1
#
_entry.id   AF-A0A2U3KAE5-F1
#
_cell.length_a   1.000
_cell.length_b   1.000
_cell.length_c   1.000
_cell.angle_alpha   90.00
_cell.angle_beta   90.00
_cell.angle_gamma   90.00
#
_symmetry.space_group_name_H-M   'P 1'
#
loop_
_entity.id
_entity.type
_entity.pdbx_description
1 polymer ?
#
loop_
_entity_poly.entity_id
_entity_poly.type
_entity_poly.pdbx_seq_one_letter_code
_entity_poly.pdbx_strand_id
1 'polypeptide(L)'
;MFQRPIIMLVRKSWFFWAAIGLLILLIGIGSTKFNYVFSSDLKNKVIIIDPGHGGADPGAQNAGLKEKDVNLDISLRLRKVMESKGCKVILTREVDKDFFLPGFVLGRMAKRAELNQRINLASENNADLFISIHANSFPQRNIYGMETYYHLKSAPGKALADLIQEQLIRLQPDNKRKAKAGDYYLINQTIMPSVIVEVGFISNPRERKLLLLDNYRDLIAEAIGTGIDQYFKNFPLGVRENVPAVASQEGPPSVGEDTYKLYFLNTNLDSLVPEDRHISRSIWSKLGISQKANLVISQLIQGPLLGTSTRTISSKTKILSLTIRSGIATIDFSKDIQEDYPGGALAEDMTIKSIVWSMTQIPGIDGVCILINGEIGDSIGGNILLDHTFSTQTP
;
A
#
# COMPACT_ATOMS: atom_id res chain seq x y z
N MET A 1 -21.89 -1.63 -97.30
CA MET A 1 -21.23 -0.71 -96.35
C MET A 1 -20.62 -1.55 -95.24
N PHE A 2 -19.36 -1.96 -95.39
CA PHE A 2 -18.66 -2.81 -94.42
C PHE A 2 -17.98 -1.95 -93.35
N GLN A 3 -18.38 -2.11 -92.09
CA GLN A 3 -17.67 -1.52 -90.95
C GLN A 3 -16.30 -2.20 -90.79
N ARG A 4 -15.22 -1.43 -90.85
CA ARG A 4 -13.88 -1.90 -90.48
C ARG A 4 -13.72 -1.83 -88.95
N PRO A 5 -13.24 -2.88 -88.28
CA PRO A 5 -12.96 -2.80 -86.85
C PRO A 5 -11.74 -1.90 -86.61
N ILE A 6 -11.89 -0.91 -85.72
CA ILE A 6 -10.79 -0.12 -85.19
C ILE A 6 -10.14 -0.96 -84.08
N ILE A 7 -8.96 -1.50 -84.36
CA ILE A 7 -8.14 -2.19 -83.35
C ILE A 7 -7.35 -1.12 -82.60
N MET A 8 -7.77 -0.82 -81.38
CA MET A 8 -7.06 0.11 -80.50
C MET A 8 -5.96 -0.65 -79.73
N LEU A 9 -4.73 -0.62 -80.25
CA LEU A 9 -3.55 -1.18 -79.58
C LEU A 9 -3.16 -0.28 -78.40
N VAL A 10 -3.70 -0.57 -77.21
CA VAL A 10 -3.25 0.06 -75.97
C VAL A 10 -1.86 -0.48 -75.64
N ARG A 11 -0.85 0.41 -75.66
CA ARG A 11 0.53 0.06 -75.31
C ARG A 11 0.56 -0.45 -73.87
N LYS A 12 0.89 -1.73 -73.68
CA LYS A 12 0.97 -2.45 -72.39
C LYS A 12 1.75 -1.72 -71.29
N SER A 13 2.64 -0.79 -71.66
CA SER A 13 3.42 0.01 -70.73
C SER A 13 2.57 0.98 -69.89
N TRP A 14 1.46 1.51 -70.42
CA TRP A 14 0.66 2.47 -69.65
C TRP A 14 -0.07 1.80 -68.48
N PHE A 15 -0.56 0.57 -68.66
CA PHE A 15 -1.11 -0.22 -67.56
C PHE A 15 -0.08 -0.49 -66.46
N PHE A 16 1.18 -0.73 -66.85
CA PHE A 16 2.28 -0.94 -65.90
C PHE A 16 2.57 0.33 -65.09
N TRP A 17 2.65 1.49 -65.75
CA TRP A 17 2.86 2.77 -65.07
C TRP A 17 1.65 3.24 -64.25
N ALA A 18 0.42 2.94 -64.70
CA ALA A 18 -0.79 3.20 -63.93
C ALA A 18 -0.89 2.30 -62.69
N ALA A 19 -0.48 1.03 -62.79
CA ALA A 19 -0.40 0.12 -61.64
C ALA A 19 0.69 0.56 -60.64
N ILE A 20 1.85 1.00 -61.11
CA ILE A 20 2.90 1.58 -60.25
C ILE A 20 2.41 2.87 -59.59
N GLY A 21 1.74 3.75 -60.34
CA GLY A 21 1.14 4.97 -59.81
C GLY A 21 0.11 4.67 -58.72
N LEU A 22 -0.76 3.69 -58.93
CA LEU A 22 -1.75 3.24 -57.94
C LEU A 22 -1.08 2.61 -56.72
N LEU A 23 0.00 1.83 -56.89
CA LEU A 23 0.76 1.23 -55.80
C LEU A 23 1.45 2.31 -54.96
N ILE A 24 2.06 3.31 -55.59
CA ILE A 24 2.66 4.47 -54.90
C ILE A 24 1.58 5.29 -54.20
N LEU A 25 0.38 5.44 -54.79
CA LEU A 25 -0.74 6.12 -54.16
C LEU A 25 -1.26 5.33 -52.94
N LEU A 26 -1.37 4.00 -53.04
CA LEU A 26 -1.79 3.13 -51.93
C LEU A 26 -0.75 3.07 -50.81
N ILE A 27 0.54 3.05 -51.15
CA ILE A 27 1.64 3.16 -50.17
C ILE A 27 1.65 4.57 -49.56
N GLY A 28 1.48 5.62 -50.34
CA GLY A 28 1.48 7.02 -49.89
C GLY A 28 0.27 7.41 -49.04
N ILE A 29 -0.91 6.85 -49.34
CA ILE A 29 -2.14 7.03 -48.54
C ILE A 29 -2.10 6.11 -47.30
N GLY A 30 -1.44 4.95 -47.37
CA GLY A 30 -1.18 4.08 -46.22
C GLY A 30 -0.08 4.57 -45.27
N SER A 31 0.76 5.52 -45.71
CA SER A 31 1.91 6.02 -44.92
C SER A 31 1.63 7.32 -44.16
N THR A 32 0.41 7.85 -44.20
CA THR A 32 0.07 9.13 -43.54
C THR A 32 -0.77 8.98 -42.26
N LYS A 33 -0.80 7.79 -41.64
CA LYS A 33 -1.33 7.58 -40.27
C LYS A 33 -0.64 6.44 -39.48
N PHE A 34 0.69 6.35 -39.52
CA PHE A 34 1.43 5.50 -38.57
C PHE A 34 2.72 6.16 -38.05
N ASN A 35 2.62 7.45 -37.72
CA ASN A 35 3.39 7.99 -36.61
C ASN A 35 2.41 8.19 -35.46
N TYR A 36 1.92 7.08 -34.88
CA TYR A 36 1.68 7.12 -33.45
C TYR A 36 3.05 7.33 -32.85
N VAL A 37 3.32 8.57 -32.50
CA VAL A 37 4.45 9.01 -31.72
C VAL A 37 4.51 8.09 -30.50
N PHE A 38 5.35 7.06 -30.54
CA PHE A 38 5.93 6.45 -29.34
C PHE A 38 6.87 7.50 -28.72
N SER A 39 6.30 8.62 -28.28
CA SER A 39 6.78 9.26 -27.08
C SER A 39 6.24 8.36 -25.99
N SER A 40 6.99 7.33 -25.58
CA SER A 40 6.60 6.61 -24.38
C SER A 40 6.63 7.64 -23.26
N ASP A 41 5.48 7.99 -22.69
CA ASP A 41 5.36 8.91 -21.54
C ASP A 41 6.20 8.44 -20.33
N LEU A 42 6.68 7.20 -20.40
CA LEU A 42 7.58 6.51 -19.49
C LEU A 42 9.08 6.75 -19.77
N LYS A 43 9.46 7.29 -20.94
CA LYS A 43 10.88 7.45 -21.30
C LYS A 43 11.56 8.38 -20.30
N ASN A 44 12.68 7.92 -19.75
CA ASN A 44 13.48 8.63 -18.75
C ASN A 44 12.78 8.88 -17.40
N LYS A 45 11.59 8.33 -17.17
CA LYS A 45 10.97 8.36 -15.83
C LYS A 45 11.83 7.55 -14.86
N VAL A 46 12.11 8.11 -13.69
CA VAL A 46 12.89 7.46 -12.64
C VAL A 46 11.94 6.80 -11.66
N ILE A 47 11.95 5.47 -11.61
CA ILE A 47 11.09 4.69 -10.71
C ILE A 47 11.99 4.00 -9.69
N ILE A 48 11.75 4.30 -8.41
CA ILE A 48 12.34 3.52 -7.33
C ILE A 48 11.42 2.34 -7.04
N ILE A 49 12.00 1.14 -7.04
CA ILE A 49 11.31 -0.06 -6.58
C ILE A 49 11.97 -0.49 -5.28
N ASP A 50 11.16 -0.66 -4.25
CA ASP A 50 11.61 -1.02 -2.93
C ASP A 50 11.13 -2.43 -2.58
N PRO A 51 11.99 -3.46 -2.68
CA PRO A 51 11.64 -4.77 -2.16
C PRO A 51 11.69 -4.71 -0.63
N GLY A 52 10.52 -4.79 0.01
CA GLY A 52 10.38 -4.73 1.47
C GLY A 52 11.25 -5.76 2.17
N HIS A 53 11.65 -5.47 3.41
CA HIS A 53 12.53 -6.32 4.24
C HIS A 53 13.91 -6.58 3.60
N GLY A 54 14.63 -7.63 4.04
CA GLY A 54 15.94 -8.02 3.52
C GLY A 54 16.94 -8.40 4.62
N GLY A 55 17.90 -9.26 4.31
CA GLY A 55 18.95 -9.66 5.24
C GLY A 55 18.39 -10.40 6.46
N ALA A 56 18.70 -9.89 7.65
CA ALA A 56 18.24 -10.42 8.94
C ALA A 56 16.74 -10.19 9.18
N ASP A 57 16.09 -9.27 8.45
CA ASP A 57 14.64 -9.07 8.49
C ASP A 57 13.97 -9.94 7.40
N PRO A 58 13.36 -11.07 7.77
CA PRO A 58 12.70 -11.96 6.81
C PRO A 58 11.31 -11.47 6.39
N GLY A 59 10.74 -10.48 7.08
CA GLY A 59 9.32 -10.16 7.06
C GLY A 59 8.46 -11.34 7.54
N ALA A 60 7.23 -11.42 7.05
CA ALA A 60 6.34 -12.55 7.33
C ALA A 60 6.92 -13.88 6.80
N GLN A 61 6.73 -14.95 7.57
CA GLN A 61 7.23 -16.28 7.20
C GLN A 61 6.17 -17.34 7.43
N ASN A 62 5.99 -18.24 6.45
CA ASN A 62 5.10 -19.38 6.61
C ASN A 62 5.52 -20.54 5.70
N ALA A 63 5.61 -21.74 6.26
CA ALA A 63 5.91 -22.98 5.53
C ALA A 63 7.14 -22.88 4.61
N GLY A 64 8.21 -22.22 5.08
CA GLY A 64 9.47 -22.04 4.34
C GLY A 64 9.49 -20.89 3.33
N LEU A 65 8.36 -20.25 3.04
CA LEU A 65 8.31 -19.01 2.25
C LEU A 65 8.56 -17.82 3.16
N LYS A 66 9.46 -16.92 2.74
CA LYS A 66 9.75 -15.66 3.43
C LYS A 66 9.31 -14.48 2.55
N GLU A 67 8.72 -13.49 3.18
CA GLU A 67 8.27 -12.26 2.53
C GLU A 67 9.40 -11.58 1.76
N LYS A 68 10.58 -11.43 2.38
CA LYS A 68 11.72 -10.77 1.73
C LYS A 68 12.12 -11.39 0.38
N ASP A 69 11.92 -12.70 0.21
CA ASP A 69 12.30 -13.43 -1.00
C ASP A 69 11.26 -13.22 -2.11
N VAL A 70 9.97 -13.25 -1.75
CA VAL A 70 8.85 -12.91 -2.64
C VAL A 70 8.97 -11.47 -3.13
N ASN A 71 9.19 -10.53 -2.20
CA ASN A 71 9.32 -9.11 -2.51
C ASN A 71 10.47 -8.86 -3.48
N LEU A 72 11.65 -9.45 -3.23
CA LEU A 72 12.82 -9.28 -4.10
C LEU A 72 12.56 -9.78 -5.51
N ASP A 73 12.01 -10.99 -5.64
CA ASP A 73 11.80 -11.61 -6.95
C ASP A 73 10.78 -10.83 -7.78
N ILE A 74 9.64 -10.43 -7.20
CA ILE A 74 8.64 -9.61 -7.90
C ILE A 74 9.23 -8.24 -8.28
N SER A 75 9.99 -7.59 -7.40
CA SER A 75 10.64 -6.32 -7.71
C SER A 75 11.65 -6.42 -8.85
N LEU A 76 12.44 -7.51 -8.93
CA LEU A 76 13.37 -7.76 -10.02
C LEU A 76 12.65 -7.98 -11.36
N ARG A 77 11.48 -8.63 -11.34
CA ARG A 77 10.61 -8.78 -12.52
C ARG A 77 10.01 -7.44 -12.93
N LEU A 78 9.48 -6.68 -11.97
CA LEU A 78 8.92 -5.35 -12.21
C LEU A 78 9.96 -4.39 -12.81
N ARG A 79 11.23 -4.47 -12.36
CA ARG A 79 12.33 -3.74 -13.00
C ARG A 79 12.40 -4.04 -14.50
N LYS A 80 12.44 -5.32 -14.89
CA LYS A 80 12.52 -5.72 -16.30
C LYS A 80 11.33 -5.18 -17.10
N VAL A 81 10.12 -5.27 -16.53
CA VAL A 81 8.89 -4.73 -17.13
C VAL A 81 9.03 -3.22 -17.37
N MET A 82 9.46 -2.45 -16.38
CA MET A 82 9.54 -0.99 -16.52
C MET A 82 10.72 -0.51 -17.36
N GLU A 83 11.88 -1.17 -17.30
CA GLU A 83 13.04 -0.89 -18.15
C GLU A 83 12.73 -1.15 -19.63
N SER A 84 11.98 -2.22 -19.94
CA SER A 84 11.53 -2.49 -21.31
C SER A 84 10.61 -1.41 -21.88
N LYS A 85 9.98 -0.60 -21.01
CA LYS A 85 9.16 0.57 -21.38
C LYS A 85 9.95 1.89 -21.39
N GLY A 86 11.27 1.85 -21.18
CA GLY A 86 12.16 3.01 -21.25
C GLY A 86 12.31 3.81 -19.95
N CYS A 87 11.84 3.28 -18.81
CA CYS A 87 12.07 3.88 -17.50
C CYS A 87 13.52 3.65 -17.02
N LYS A 88 14.05 4.57 -16.24
CA LYS A 88 15.22 4.31 -15.38
C LYS A 88 14.71 3.72 -14.07
N VAL A 89 15.04 2.46 -13.79
CA VAL A 89 14.63 1.79 -12.55
C VAL A 89 15.82 1.69 -11.60
N ILE A 90 15.59 1.99 -10.32
CA ILE A 90 16.57 1.81 -9.27
C ILE A 90 15.92 1.00 -8.16
N LEU A 91 16.52 -0.14 -7.78
CA LEU A 91 16.05 -0.90 -6.63
C LEU A 91 16.75 -0.41 -5.35
N THR A 92 16.03 -0.37 -4.23
CA THR A 92 16.66 -0.14 -2.92
C THR A 92 17.58 -1.31 -2.52
N ARG A 93 17.26 -2.53 -2.96
CA ARG A 93 18.16 -3.70 -2.93
C ARG A 93 17.94 -4.62 -4.14
N GLU A 94 19.03 -5.21 -4.63
CA GLU A 94 19.01 -6.18 -5.75
C GLU A 94 19.33 -7.61 -5.33
N VAL A 95 19.76 -7.80 -4.08
CA VAL A 95 20.12 -9.08 -3.48
C VAL A 95 19.55 -9.15 -2.06
N ASP A 96 19.56 -10.34 -1.46
CA ASP A 96 19.27 -10.50 -0.03
C ASP A 96 20.44 -9.95 0.78
N LYS A 97 20.26 -8.75 1.34
CA LYS A 97 21.25 -8.07 2.17
C LYS A 97 20.55 -7.26 3.25
N ASP A 98 21.23 -7.10 4.37
CA ASP A 98 20.93 -6.03 5.30
C ASP A 98 21.26 -4.68 4.65
N PHE A 99 20.46 -3.66 4.92
CA PHE A 99 20.79 -2.29 4.51
C PHE A 99 21.88 -1.67 5.37
N PHE A 100 22.05 -2.18 6.60
CA PHE A 100 23.10 -1.79 7.54
C PHE A 100 24.10 -2.91 7.81
N LEU A 101 25.32 -2.53 8.23
CA LEU A 101 26.30 -3.48 8.75
C LEU A 101 25.77 -4.13 10.03
N PRO A 102 25.63 -5.47 10.09
CA PRO A 102 25.18 -6.16 11.29
C PRO A 102 26.05 -5.80 12.51
N GLY A 103 25.43 -5.31 13.59
CA GLY A 103 26.10 -5.13 14.90
C GLY A 103 26.42 -3.70 15.34
N PHE A 104 26.23 -2.66 14.50
CA PHE A 104 26.51 -1.26 14.89
C PHE A 104 25.30 -0.53 15.49
N VAL A 105 24.09 -0.86 15.05
CA VAL A 105 22.82 -0.36 15.58
C VAL A 105 21.89 -1.55 15.69
N LEU A 106 21.21 -1.72 16.82
CA LEU A 106 20.32 -2.85 17.08
C LEU A 106 18.86 -2.38 17.16
N GLY A 107 17.94 -3.28 16.82
CA GLY A 107 16.51 -3.05 16.94
C GLY A 107 16.00 -1.89 16.09
N ARG A 108 15.11 -1.08 16.65
CA ARG A 108 14.28 -0.13 15.90
C ARG A 108 15.04 1.04 15.30
N MET A 109 16.12 1.49 15.94
CA MET A 109 16.99 2.53 15.38
C MET A 109 17.68 2.05 14.10
N ALA A 110 18.03 0.76 14.01
CA ALA A 110 18.59 0.18 12.80
C ALA A 110 17.55 0.15 11.68
N LYS A 111 16.32 -0.27 12.01
CA LYS A 111 15.19 -0.26 11.08
C LYS A 111 14.88 1.15 10.57
N ARG A 112 14.93 2.16 11.45
CA ARG A 112 14.77 3.57 11.09
C ARG A 112 15.83 4.05 10.12
N ALA A 113 17.10 3.77 10.41
CA ALA A 113 18.20 4.17 9.57
C ALA A 113 18.12 3.52 8.17
N GLU A 114 17.68 2.25 8.13
CA GLU A 114 17.40 1.54 6.88
C GLU A 114 16.26 2.20 6.08
N LEU A 115 15.11 2.47 6.70
CA LEU A 115 13.99 3.11 6.02
C LEU A 115 14.39 4.49 5.47
N ASN A 116 15.16 5.26 6.24
CA ASN A 116 15.70 6.55 5.78
C ASN A 116 16.62 6.41 4.57
N GLN A 117 17.44 5.36 4.50
CA GLN A 117 18.29 5.12 3.34
C GLN A 117 17.45 4.83 2.09
N ARG A 118 16.36 4.07 2.23
CA ARG A 118 15.41 3.78 1.13
C ARG A 118 14.75 5.08 0.61
N ILE A 119 14.34 5.96 1.52
CA ILE A 119 13.74 7.27 1.21
C ILE A 119 14.78 8.21 0.55
N ASN A 120 15.97 8.31 1.13
CA ASN A 120 17.04 9.18 0.62
C ASN A 120 17.45 8.78 -0.79
N LEU A 121 17.55 7.47 -1.07
CA LEU A 121 17.83 6.97 -2.42
C LEU A 121 16.82 7.52 -3.44
N ALA A 122 15.54 7.61 -3.08
CA ALA A 122 14.51 8.13 -3.95
C ALA A 122 14.63 9.64 -4.19
N SER A 123 14.83 10.40 -3.11
CA SER A 123 14.98 11.85 -3.14
C SER A 123 16.23 12.27 -3.91
N GLU A 124 17.38 11.63 -3.65
CA GLU A 124 18.66 11.91 -4.31
C GLU A 124 18.63 11.62 -5.82
N ASN A 125 17.84 10.63 -6.23
CA ASN A 125 17.68 10.27 -7.64
C ASN A 125 16.54 11.02 -8.34
N ASN A 126 15.91 12.00 -7.68
CA ASN A 126 14.77 12.76 -8.21
C ASN A 126 13.66 11.84 -8.76
N ALA A 127 13.32 10.79 -8.00
CA ALA A 127 12.36 9.80 -8.45
C ALA A 127 11.01 10.41 -8.83
N ASP A 128 10.44 9.95 -9.95
CA ASP A 128 9.08 10.28 -10.36
C ASP A 128 8.07 9.47 -9.56
N LEU A 129 8.38 8.22 -9.21
CA LEU A 129 7.54 7.33 -8.39
C LEU A 129 8.38 6.50 -7.42
N PHE A 130 7.77 6.13 -6.29
CA PHE A 130 8.32 5.18 -5.33
C PHE A 130 7.34 4.02 -5.09
N ILE A 131 7.74 2.79 -5.42
CA ILE A 131 6.88 1.59 -5.36
C ILE A 131 7.50 0.59 -4.39
N SER A 132 6.91 0.41 -3.21
CA SER A 132 7.33 -0.63 -2.27
C SER A 132 6.51 -1.90 -2.45
N ILE A 133 7.16 -3.05 -2.50
CA ILE A 133 6.55 -4.37 -2.71
C ILE A 133 6.64 -5.17 -1.41
N HIS A 134 5.50 -5.64 -0.94
CA HIS A 134 5.31 -6.41 0.29
C HIS A 134 4.40 -7.63 0.06
N ALA A 135 4.44 -8.57 1.00
CA ALA A 135 3.53 -9.72 1.01
C ALA A 135 2.97 -9.92 2.41
N ASN A 136 1.67 -9.66 2.53
CA ASN A 136 0.98 -9.51 3.79
C ASN A 136 0.87 -10.81 4.59
N SER A 137 0.49 -10.69 5.85
CA SER A 137 0.25 -11.82 6.75
C SER A 137 -0.75 -11.45 7.83
N PHE A 138 -1.63 -12.40 8.13
CA PHE A 138 -2.47 -12.40 9.33
C PHE A 138 -2.46 -13.78 9.98
N PRO A 139 -2.70 -13.89 11.30
CA PRO A 139 -2.88 -15.19 11.98
C PRO A 139 -3.93 -16.08 11.32
N GLN A 140 -5.01 -15.48 10.83
CA GLN A 140 -6.12 -16.15 10.18
C GLN A 140 -5.75 -16.53 8.75
N ARG A 141 -5.68 -17.83 8.50
CA ARG A 141 -5.19 -18.41 7.24
C ARG A 141 -6.19 -18.37 6.08
N ASN A 142 -7.41 -17.90 6.32
CA ASN A 142 -8.46 -17.76 5.31
C ASN A 142 -8.51 -16.37 4.67
N ILE A 143 -7.77 -15.39 5.19
CA ILE A 143 -7.72 -14.03 4.63
C ILE A 143 -6.88 -14.02 3.36
N TYR A 144 -7.33 -13.30 2.34
CA TYR A 144 -6.65 -13.20 1.05
C TYR A 144 -6.90 -11.84 0.37
N GLY A 145 -6.24 -11.63 -0.76
CA GLY A 145 -6.44 -10.51 -1.67
C GLY A 145 -5.26 -9.55 -1.69
N MET A 146 -4.85 -9.13 -2.88
CA MET A 146 -3.87 -8.06 -3.06
C MET A 146 -4.44 -6.69 -2.66
N GLU A 147 -3.63 -5.82 -2.08
CA GLU A 147 -4.05 -4.47 -1.63
C GLU A 147 -2.94 -3.44 -1.86
N THR A 148 -3.31 -2.21 -2.20
CA THR A 148 -2.36 -1.12 -2.46
C THR A 148 -2.62 0.04 -1.51
N TYR A 149 -1.58 0.53 -0.84
CA TYR A 149 -1.65 1.67 0.05
C TYR A 149 -1.00 2.91 -0.53
N TYR A 150 -1.52 4.07 -0.15
CA TYR A 150 -0.99 5.39 -0.49
C TYR A 150 -1.06 6.32 0.72
N HIS A 151 -0.28 7.40 0.70
CA HIS A 151 -0.30 8.39 1.76
C HIS A 151 -1.63 9.14 1.78
N LEU A 152 -2.24 9.28 2.97
CA LEU A 152 -3.59 9.84 3.15
C LEU A 152 -3.79 11.21 2.48
N LYS A 153 -2.76 12.06 2.41
CA LYS A 153 -2.87 13.41 1.83
C LYS A 153 -2.36 13.48 0.39
N SER A 154 -2.03 12.35 -0.22
CA SER A 154 -1.49 12.28 -1.58
C SER A 154 -2.56 11.92 -2.59
N ALA A 155 -3.17 12.94 -3.20
CA ALA A 155 -4.02 12.75 -4.39
C ALA A 155 -3.31 12.02 -5.55
N PRO A 156 -2.05 12.34 -5.92
CA PRO A 156 -1.35 11.60 -6.97
C PRO A 156 -0.99 10.16 -6.53
N GLY A 157 -0.63 9.94 -5.26
CA GLY A 157 -0.41 8.60 -4.71
C GLY A 157 -1.68 7.75 -4.74
N LYS A 158 -2.84 8.35 -4.40
CA LYS A 158 -4.16 7.70 -4.51
C LYS A 158 -4.45 7.27 -5.95
N ALA A 159 -4.26 8.16 -6.92
CA ALA A 159 -4.52 7.85 -8.31
C ALA A 159 -3.62 6.71 -8.83
N LEU A 160 -2.34 6.69 -8.41
CA LEU A 160 -1.42 5.60 -8.71
C LEU A 160 -1.90 4.28 -8.07
N ALA A 161 -2.26 4.30 -6.80
CA ALA A 161 -2.73 3.12 -6.07
C ALA A 161 -4.01 2.53 -6.68
N ASP A 162 -4.98 3.37 -7.05
CA ASP A 162 -6.23 2.94 -7.67
C ASP A 162 -5.97 2.22 -9.02
N LEU A 163 -5.07 2.77 -9.86
CA LEU A 163 -4.72 2.19 -11.16
C LEU A 163 -3.96 0.87 -11.03
N ILE A 164 -3.04 0.77 -10.07
CA ILE A 164 -2.35 -0.49 -9.75
C ILE A 164 -3.36 -1.53 -9.23
N GLN A 165 -4.19 -1.14 -8.26
CA GLN A 165 -5.17 -2.04 -7.64
C GLN A 165 -6.16 -2.60 -8.68
N GLU A 166 -6.59 -1.79 -9.66
CA GLU A 166 -7.48 -2.25 -10.73
C GLU A 166 -6.83 -3.40 -11.54
N GLN A 167 -5.54 -3.30 -11.86
CA GLN A 167 -4.85 -4.36 -12.59
C GLN A 167 -4.64 -5.60 -11.72
N LEU A 168 -4.35 -5.45 -10.43
CA LEU A 168 -4.21 -6.58 -9.51
C LEU A 168 -5.54 -7.34 -9.34
N ILE A 169 -6.67 -6.65 -9.24
CA ILE A 169 -8.01 -7.28 -9.17
C ILE A 169 -8.30 -8.12 -10.42
N ARG A 170 -7.81 -7.73 -11.61
CA ARG A 170 -7.98 -8.53 -12.84
C ARG A 170 -7.27 -9.88 -12.78
N LEU A 171 -6.16 -9.99 -12.04
CA LEU A 171 -5.45 -11.25 -11.82
C LEU A 171 -6.13 -12.15 -10.78
N GLN A 172 -6.92 -11.56 -9.88
CA GLN A 172 -7.65 -12.25 -8.83
C GLN A 172 -9.08 -11.69 -8.74
N PRO A 173 -9.99 -12.08 -9.65
CA PRO A 173 -11.33 -11.47 -9.74
C PRO A 173 -12.21 -11.63 -8.51
N ASP A 174 -11.88 -12.58 -7.63
CA ASP A 174 -12.52 -12.77 -6.32
C ASP A 174 -11.98 -11.84 -5.22
N ASN A 175 -10.93 -11.07 -5.50
CA ASN A 175 -10.40 -10.05 -4.61
C ASN A 175 -11.34 -8.83 -4.53
N LYS A 176 -11.81 -8.53 -3.32
CA LYS A 176 -12.72 -7.39 -3.05
C LYS A 176 -12.00 -6.19 -2.40
N ARG A 177 -10.70 -6.29 -2.16
CA ARG A 177 -9.90 -5.22 -1.55
C ARG A 177 -9.76 -4.04 -2.50
N LYS A 178 -9.63 -2.86 -1.91
CA LYS A 178 -9.51 -1.58 -2.63
C LYS A 178 -8.24 -0.89 -2.18
N ALA A 179 -7.76 0.07 -2.99
CA ALA A 179 -6.67 0.91 -2.56
C ALA A 179 -7.08 1.70 -1.31
N LYS A 180 -6.17 1.80 -0.33
CA LYS A 180 -6.45 2.42 0.97
C LYS A 180 -5.41 3.45 1.34
N ALA A 181 -5.85 4.52 1.98
CA ALA A 181 -4.94 5.43 2.63
C ALA A 181 -4.31 4.73 3.85
N GLY A 182 -3.03 4.95 4.09
CA GLY A 182 -2.32 4.46 5.28
C GLY A 182 -1.22 5.41 5.73
N ASP A 183 -0.86 5.33 7.01
CA ASP A 183 0.15 6.17 7.66
C ASP A 183 1.50 5.44 7.78
N TYR A 184 2.02 4.93 6.67
CA TYR A 184 3.26 4.15 6.68
C TYR A 184 4.47 5.06 6.60
N TYR A 185 5.48 4.81 7.45
CA TYR A 185 6.63 5.70 7.55
C TYR A 185 7.29 5.97 6.19
N LEU A 186 7.45 4.91 5.38
CA LEU A 186 8.11 4.97 4.09
C LEU A 186 7.42 5.97 3.14
N ILE A 187 6.11 5.86 2.97
CA ILE A 187 5.34 6.71 2.04
C ILE A 187 5.06 8.10 2.61
N ASN A 188 5.10 8.28 3.93
CA ASN A 188 4.92 9.57 4.60
C ASN A 188 6.13 10.51 4.41
N GLN A 189 7.31 9.97 4.14
CA GLN A 189 8.54 10.76 4.01
C GLN A 189 9.00 10.95 2.56
N THR A 190 8.33 10.31 1.60
CA THR A 190 8.61 10.51 0.18
C THR A 190 7.95 11.79 -0.34
N ILE A 191 8.66 12.52 -1.20
CA ILE A 191 8.16 13.76 -1.84
C ILE A 191 7.56 13.54 -3.24
N MET A 192 7.64 12.31 -3.72
CA MET A 192 7.04 11.85 -4.98
C MET A 192 5.87 10.93 -4.66
N PRO A 193 4.91 10.74 -5.60
CA PRO A 193 3.83 9.80 -5.41
C PRO A 193 4.38 8.41 -5.10
N SER A 194 3.93 7.85 -3.98
CA SER A 194 4.44 6.59 -3.44
C SER A 194 3.31 5.65 -3.04
N VAL A 195 3.58 4.36 -3.19
CA VAL A 195 2.64 3.29 -2.83
C VAL A 195 3.36 2.11 -2.18
N ILE A 196 2.63 1.39 -1.32
CA ILE A 196 2.99 0.05 -0.85
C ILE A 196 2.02 -0.94 -1.49
N VAL A 197 2.53 -1.94 -2.18
CA VAL A 197 1.74 -2.98 -2.84
C VAL A 197 1.89 -4.29 -2.06
N GLU A 198 0.83 -4.71 -1.39
CA GLU A 198 0.71 -6.02 -0.77
C GLU A 198 0.24 -7.04 -1.81
N VAL A 199 1.14 -7.91 -2.25
CA VAL A 199 0.93 -8.82 -3.41
C VAL A 199 0.20 -10.12 -3.06
N GLY A 200 -0.39 -10.20 -1.85
CA GLY A 200 -1.15 -11.34 -1.34
C GLY A 200 -0.69 -11.75 0.06
N PHE A 201 -1.37 -12.72 0.68
CA PHE A 201 -1.11 -13.16 2.04
C PHE A 201 -0.29 -14.44 2.11
N ILE A 202 0.93 -14.36 2.66
CA ILE A 202 1.80 -15.53 2.89
C ILE A 202 1.17 -16.53 3.87
N SER A 203 0.35 -16.04 4.81
CA SER A 203 -0.38 -16.89 5.75
C SER A 203 -1.48 -17.73 5.08
N ASN A 204 -2.02 -17.27 3.95
CA ASN A 204 -3.06 -17.96 3.20
C ASN A 204 -2.50 -19.13 2.36
N PRO A 205 -2.98 -20.38 2.53
CA PRO A 205 -2.46 -21.52 1.78
C PRO A 205 -2.65 -21.46 0.26
N ARG A 206 -3.72 -20.82 -0.23
CA ARG A 206 -3.96 -20.65 -1.67
C ARG A 206 -3.00 -19.60 -2.23
N GLU A 207 -2.92 -18.43 -1.61
CA GLU A 207 -2.04 -17.36 -2.10
C GLU A 207 -0.57 -17.74 -1.96
N ARG A 208 -0.15 -18.37 -0.86
CA ARG A 208 1.22 -18.89 -0.72
C ARG A 208 1.60 -19.85 -1.86
N LYS A 209 0.70 -20.74 -2.29
CA LYS A 209 0.94 -21.61 -3.44
C LYS A 209 1.10 -20.82 -4.73
N LEU A 210 0.29 -19.78 -4.93
CA LEU A 210 0.39 -18.91 -6.10
C LEU A 210 1.70 -18.10 -6.08
N LEU A 211 2.08 -17.53 -4.94
CA LEU A 211 3.32 -16.75 -4.77
C LEU A 211 4.60 -17.58 -5.00
N LEU A 212 4.54 -18.91 -4.89
CA LEU A 212 5.65 -19.80 -5.25
C LEU A 212 5.80 -19.96 -6.77
N LEU A 213 4.74 -19.75 -7.55
CA LEU A 213 4.76 -19.96 -9.00
C LEU A 213 5.49 -18.79 -9.70
N ASP A 214 6.46 -19.11 -10.55
CA ASP A 214 7.22 -18.10 -11.31
C ASP A 214 6.30 -17.27 -12.21
N ASN A 215 5.41 -17.92 -12.95
CA ASN A 215 4.49 -17.24 -13.86
C ASN A 215 3.50 -16.32 -13.13
N TYR A 216 3.10 -16.65 -11.91
CA TYR A 216 2.22 -15.76 -11.13
C TYR A 216 2.95 -14.50 -10.68
N ARG A 217 4.22 -14.62 -10.29
CA ARG A 217 5.08 -13.48 -9.96
C ARG A 217 5.37 -12.59 -11.18
N ASP A 218 5.51 -13.18 -12.38
CA ASP A 218 5.55 -12.43 -13.64
C ASP A 218 4.26 -11.63 -13.87
N LEU A 219 3.09 -12.28 -13.73
CA LEU A 219 1.80 -11.64 -13.91
C LEU A 219 1.59 -10.47 -12.93
N ILE A 220 1.97 -10.63 -11.65
CA ILE A 220 1.92 -9.55 -10.66
C ILE A 220 2.76 -8.35 -11.12
N ALA A 221 4.02 -8.60 -11.53
CA ALA A 221 4.90 -7.54 -12.01
C ALA A 221 4.34 -6.83 -13.26
N GLU A 222 3.76 -7.58 -14.20
CA GLU A 222 3.09 -7.02 -15.38
C GLU A 222 1.86 -6.17 -15.02
N ALA A 223 1.04 -6.61 -14.06
CA ALA A 223 -0.12 -5.86 -13.59
C ALA A 223 0.27 -4.54 -12.94
N ILE A 224 1.27 -4.56 -12.03
CA ILE A 224 1.80 -3.35 -11.40
C ILE A 224 2.38 -2.41 -12.48
N GLY A 225 3.20 -2.95 -13.39
CA GLY A 225 3.78 -2.15 -14.47
C GLY A 225 2.76 -1.60 -15.47
N THR A 226 1.59 -2.24 -15.60
CA THR A 226 0.46 -1.74 -16.40
C THR A 226 -0.26 -0.60 -15.68
N GLY A 227 -0.47 -0.70 -14.37
CA GLY A 227 -1.02 0.39 -13.56
C GLY A 227 -0.12 1.64 -13.59
N ILE A 228 1.20 1.47 -13.52
CA ILE A 228 2.17 2.57 -13.64
C ILE A 228 2.13 3.21 -15.04
N ASP A 229 2.06 2.41 -16.10
CA ASP A 229 1.92 2.91 -17.47
C ASP A 229 0.64 3.73 -17.65
N GLN A 230 -0.49 3.26 -17.11
CA GLN A 230 -1.75 4.02 -17.10
C GLN A 230 -1.65 5.31 -16.30
N TYR A 231 -0.92 5.30 -15.17
CA TYR A 231 -0.71 6.49 -14.37
C TYR A 231 0.01 7.58 -15.16
N PHE A 232 1.13 7.27 -15.82
CA PHE A 232 1.86 8.26 -16.60
C PHE A 232 1.13 8.72 -17.86
N LYS A 233 0.28 7.88 -18.46
CA LYS A 233 -0.62 8.32 -19.55
C LYS A 233 -1.65 9.35 -19.07
N ASN A 234 -2.16 9.18 -17.85
CA ASN A 234 -3.12 10.12 -17.25
C ASN A 234 -2.43 11.37 -16.68
N PHE A 235 -1.17 11.25 -16.24
CA PHE A 235 -0.37 12.30 -15.58
C PHE A 235 1.06 12.39 -16.17
N PRO A 236 1.23 12.87 -17.43
CA PRO A 236 2.51 12.80 -18.16
C PRO A 236 3.63 13.68 -17.57
N LEU A 237 3.26 14.81 -16.98
CA LEU A 237 4.17 15.64 -16.18
C LEU A 237 4.06 15.12 -14.74
N GLY A 238 5.07 14.37 -14.27
CA GLY A 238 5.04 13.76 -12.94
C GLY A 238 4.66 14.79 -11.88
N VAL A 239 3.57 14.53 -11.17
CA VAL A 239 3.05 15.45 -10.16
C VAL A 239 3.92 15.31 -8.92
N ARG A 240 4.88 16.21 -8.74
CA ARG A 240 5.58 16.34 -7.45
C ARG A 240 4.59 16.81 -6.40
N GLU A 241 4.67 16.26 -5.20
CA GLU A 241 3.71 16.59 -4.15
C GLU A 241 3.86 18.05 -3.72
N ASN A 242 2.86 18.88 -4.05
CA ASN A 242 2.58 20.13 -3.36
C ASN A 242 1.29 19.90 -2.56
N VAL A 243 1.43 19.61 -1.27
CA VAL A 243 0.29 19.40 -0.35
C VAL A 243 -0.49 20.73 -0.26
N PRO A 244 -1.84 20.80 -0.45
CA PRO A 244 -2.82 19.86 0.09
C PRO A 244 -4.01 19.50 -0.83
N ALA A 245 -4.58 18.30 -0.67
CA ALA A 245 -6.02 18.08 -0.78
C ALA A 245 -6.45 16.79 -0.05
N VAL A 246 -7.55 16.94 0.70
CA VAL A 246 -8.20 16.02 1.63
C VAL A 246 -8.56 14.67 1.01
N ALA A 247 -8.18 13.57 1.65
CA ALA A 247 -8.81 12.27 1.43
C ALA A 247 -9.82 11.95 2.53
N SER A 248 -10.84 11.18 2.13
CA SER A 248 -12.06 10.85 2.86
C SER A 248 -11.83 10.23 4.24
N GLN A 249 -12.62 10.70 5.20
CA GLN A 249 -12.63 10.20 6.58
C GLN A 249 -13.26 8.81 6.66
N GLU A 250 -12.45 7.78 6.88
CA GLU A 250 -12.89 6.64 7.68
C GLU A 250 -12.87 7.11 9.14
N GLY A 251 -14.00 7.67 9.59
CA GLY A 251 -14.20 8.07 10.97
C GLY A 251 -15.06 7.06 11.72
N PRO A 252 -14.90 6.94 13.06
CA PRO A 252 -15.80 6.12 13.87
C PRO A 252 -17.27 6.62 13.73
N PRO A 253 -18.26 5.72 13.58
CA PRO A 253 -19.69 6.10 13.56
C PRO A 253 -20.13 6.72 14.90
N SER A 254 -21.19 7.54 14.88
CA SER A 254 -21.70 8.26 16.05
C SER A 254 -22.15 7.35 17.20
N VAL A 255 -21.96 7.82 18.44
CA VAL A 255 -22.13 7.07 19.70
C VAL A 255 -23.50 7.37 20.34
N GLY A 256 -24.12 6.37 20.98
CA GLY A 256 -25.36 6.52 21.77
C GLY A 256 -25.07 6.87 23.24
N GLU A 257 -26.05 7.43 23.97
CA GLU A 257 -25.81 8.05 25.29
C GLU A 257 -25.35 7.10 26.42
N ASP A 258 -25.58 5.78 26.28
CA ASP A 258 -25.40 4.78 27.37
C ASP A 258 -24.44 3.62 27.00
N THR A 259 -23.68 3.74 25.90
CA THR A 259 -22.68 2.75 25.49
C THR A 259 -21.34 3.40 25.16
N TYR A 260 -20.27 2.62 25.23
CA TYR A 260 -19.01 2.97 24.56
C TYR A 260 -18.64 1.88 23.56
N LYS A 261 -18.01 2.26 22.46
CA LYS A 261 -17.69 1.37 21.33
C LYS A 261 -16.23 0.94 21.39
N LEU A 262 -15.97 -0.36 21.28
CA LEU A 262 -14.63 -0.85 21.01
C LEU A 262 -14.51 -1.22 19.54
N TYR A 263 -13.40 -0.86 18.91
CA TYR A 263 -13.21 -1.11 17.47
C TYR A 263 -12.30 -2.31 17.30
N PHE A 264 -12.82 -3.37 16.68
CA PHE A 264 -12.10 -4.62 16.45
C PHE A 264 -12.05 -4.94 14.96
N LEU A 265 -11.16 -5.82 14.54
CA LEU A 265 -11.11 -6.27 13.15
C LEU A 265 -12.37 -7.08 12.82
N ASN A 266 -12.95 -6.86 11.66
CA ASN A 266 -14.03 -7.71 11.14
C ASN A 266 -13.52 -9.13 10.83
N THR A 267 -14.41 -10.03 10.39
CA THR A 267 -14.02 -11.41 10.02
C THR A 267 -13.08 -11.51 8.81
N ASN A 268 -12.99 -10.47 7.98
CA ASN A 268 -12.14 -10.40 6.79
C ASN A 268 -10.76 -9.76 7.06
N LEU A 269 -10.55 -9.25 8.29
CA LEU A 269 -9.36 -8.52 8.73
C LEU A 269 -8.95 -7.36 7.81
N ASP A 270 -9.93 -6.67 7.24
CA ASP A 270 -9.69 -5.59 6.28
C ASP A 270 -10.32 -4.26 6.69
N SER A 271 -11.14 -4.25 7.73
CA SER A 271 -11.72 -3.05 8.33
C SER A 271 -12.05 -3.24 9.80
N LEU A 272 -12.20 -2.12 10.51
CA LEU A 272 -12.65 -2.10 11.89
C LEU A 272 -14.18 -2.02 11.97
N VAL A 273 -14.74 -2.79 12.89
CA VAL A 273 -16.17 -2.80 13.23
C VAL A 273 -16.36 -2.42 14.71
N PRO A 274 -17.39 -1.60 15.03
CA PRO A 274 -17.69 -1.25 16.40
C PRO A 274 -18.38 -2.42 17.12
N GLU A 275 -17.99 -2.66 18.37
CA GLU A 275 -18.68 -3.51 19.33
C GLU A 275 -19.14 -2.64 20.52
N ASP A 276 -20.45 -2.61 20.77
CA ASP A 276 -21.02 -1.85 21.88
C ASP A 276 -20.72 -2.53 23.22
N ARG A 277 -20.22 -1.74 24.16
CA ARG A 277 -20.07 -2.09 25.57
C ARG A 277 -21.10 -1.35 26.40
N HIS A 278 -21.83 -2.11 27.20
CA HIS A 278 -22.83 -1.57 28.11
C HIS A 278 -22.22 -1.24 29.47
N ILE A 279 -22.52 -0.03 29.96
CA ILE A 279 -22.24 0.39 31.32
C ILE A 279 -23.40 1.28 31.77
N SER A 280 -23.85 1.13 33.02
CA SER A 280 -24.93 1.97 33.53
C SER A 280 -24.56 3.45 33.40
N ARG A 281 -25.46 4.26 32.82
CA ARG A 281 -25.31 5.73 32.72
C ARG A 281 -24.95 6.39 34.05
N SER A 282 -25.53 5.87 35.14
CA SER A 282 -25.26 6.35 36.51
C SER A 282 -23.83 6.13 36.98
N ILE A 283 -23.15 5.12 36.44
CA ILE A 283 -21.74 4.81 36.69
C ILE A 283 -20.88 5.62 35.72
N TRP A 284 -21.17 5.55 34.41
CA TRP A 284 -20.39 6.22 33.37
C TRP A 284 -20.29 7.73 33.57
N SER A 285 -21.39 8.39 33.93
CA SER A 285 -21.42 9.84 34.18
C SER A 285 -20.55 10.27 35.36
N LYS A 286 -20.31 9.39 36.34
CA LYS A 286 -19.47 9.66 37.52
C LYS A 286 -17.99 9.43 37.28
N LEU A 287 -17.63 8.71 36.21
CA LEU A 287 -16.22 8.46 35.90
C LEU A 287 -15.56 9.72 35.33
N GLY A 288 -14.42 10.10 35.91
CA GLY A 288 -13.53 11.09 35.34
C GLY A 288 -12.96 10.61 34.00
N ILE A 289 -12.44 11.54 33.19
CA ILE A 289 -11.96 11.24 31.84
C ILE A 289 -10.85 10.16 31.83
N SER A 290 -9.92 10.21 32.77
CA SER A 290 -8.86 9.19 32.91
C SER A 290 -9.40 7.82 33.32
N GLN A 291 -10.48 7.77 34.10
CA GLN A 291 -11.10 6.49 34.48
C GLN A 291 -11.84 5.87 33.29
N LYS A 292 -12.55 6.68 32.50
CA LYS A 292 -13.20 6.25 31.25
C LYS A 292 -12.16 5.71 30.26
N ALA A 293 -11.08 6.45 30.07
CA ALA A 293 -9.98 6.05 29.19
C ALA A 293 -9.36 4.71 29.60
N ASN A 294 -8.99 4.56 30.88
CA ASN A 294 -8.45 3.30 31.40
C ASN A 294 -9.42 2.13 31.22
N LEU A 295 -10.73 2.34 31.46
CA LEU A 295 -11.75 1.32 31.24
C LEU A 295 -11.80 0.90 29.76
N VAL A 296 -11.89 1.87 28.85
CA VAL A 296 -11.95 1.62 27.40
C VAL A 296 -10.73 0.84 26.94
N ILE A 297 -9.51 1.30 27.26
CA ILE A 297 -8.31 0.64 26.75
C ILE A 297 -8.10 -0.76 27.37
N SER A 298 -8.45 -0.94 28.64
CA SER A 298 -8.39 -2.26 29.30
C SER A 298 -9.35 -3.25 28.66
N GLN A 299 -10.55 -2.79 28.30
CA GLN A 299 -11.56 -3.61 27.64
C GLN A 299 -11.20 -3.90 26.18
N LEU A 300 -10.49 -2.98 25.50
CA LEU A 300 -9.94 -3.21 24.18
C LEU A 300 -8.89 -4.35 24.20
N ILE A 301 -7.99 -4.35 25.19
CA ILE A 301 -6.98 -5.41 25.39
C ILE A 301 -7.62 -6.77 25.70
N GLN A 302 -8.73 -6.80 26.45
CA GLN A 302 -9.48 -8.04 26.70
C GLN A 302 -9.98 -8.67 25.39
N GLY A 303 -10.29 -7.83 24.40
CA GLY A 303 -10.71 -8.23 23.06
C GLY A 303 -12.23 -8.30 22.90
N PRO A 304 -12.71 -8.72 21.72
CA PRO A 304 -14.14 -8.79 21.42
C PRO A 304 -14.84 -9.86 22.26
N LEU A 305 -16.08 -9.59 22.66
CA LEU A 305 -16.96 -10.58 23.31
C LEU A 305 -17.79 -11.35 22.29
N LEU A 306 -18.05 -10.76 21.12
CA LEU A 306 -18.78 -11.42 20.05
C LEU A 306 -17.81 -12.19 19.16
N GLY A 307 -18.15 -13.43 18.81
CA GLY A 307 -17.33 -14.28 17.92
C GLY A 307 -17.25 -13.83 16.46
N THR A 308 -17.77 -12.65 16.15
CA THR A 308 -17.80 -12.05 14.80
C THR A 308 -16.67 -11.04 14.57
N SER A 309 -15.86 -10.75 15.58
CA SER A 309 -14.74 -9.81 15.48
C SER A 309 -13.43 -10.41 15.99
N THR A 310 -12.31 -9.86 15.55
CA THR A 310 -10.97 -10.30 15.88
C THR A 310 -10.25 -9.22 16.68
N ARG A 311 -9.49 -9.63 17.71
CA ARG A 311 -8.64 -8.71 18.47
C ARG A 311 -7.53 -8.09 17.62
N THR A 312 -7.21 -6.85 17.92
CA THR A 312 -6.14 -6.06 17.31
C THR A 312 -4.90 -5.99 18.21
N ILE A 313 -5.09 -6.07 19.52
CA ILE A 313 -4.03 -5.99 20.53
C ILE A 313 -3.86 -7.37 21.18
N SER A 314 -2.61 -7.77 21.46
CA SER A 314 -2.31 -8.99 22.22
C SER A 314 -2.91 -8.90 23.62
N SER A 315 -3.56 -9.98 24.10
CA SER A 315 -4.09 -10.01 25.47
C SER A 315 -3.01 -10.06 26.55
N LYS A 316 -1.73 -10.22 26.17
CA LYS A 316 -0.59 -10.10 27.10
C LYS A 316 -0.19 -8.64 27.34
N THR A 317 -0.61 -7.73 26.46
CA THR A 317 -0.31 -6.30 26.53
C THR A 317 -0.77 -5.71 27.86
N LYS A 318 0.10 -4.96 28.51
CA LYS A 318 -0.22 -4.22 29.74
C LYS A 318 -0.18 -2.73 29.47
N ILE A 319 -0.99 -1.99 30.20
CA ILE A 319 -0.92 -0.52 30.25
C ILE A 319 0.03 -0.16 31.39
N LEU A 320 1.18 0.43 31.07
CA LEU A 320 2.16 0.89 32.04
C LEU A 320 1.76 2.25 32.62
N SER A 321 1.27 3.15 31.77
CA SER A 321 0.70 4.42 32.20
C SER A 321 -0.33 4.95 31.21
N LEU A 322 -1.26 5.77 31.70
CA LEU A 322 -2.23 6.49 30.88
C LEU A 322 -2.45 7.87 31.48
N THR A 323 -2.16 8.93 30.72
CA THR A 323 -2.39 10.31 31.12
C THR A 323 -3.15 11.06 30.05
N ILE A 324 -3.91 12.08 30.45
CA ILE A 324 -4.65 12.93 29.52
C ILE A 324 -4.31 14.38 29.82
N ARG A 325 -3.79 15.09 28.82
CA ARG A 325 -3.42 16.51 28.91
C ARG A 325 -3.87 17.22 27.65
N SER A 326 -4.61 18.32 27.82
CA SER A 326 -5.04 19.18 26.70
C SER A 326 -5.69 18.42 25.54
N GLY A 327 -6.59 17.48 25.84
CA GLY A 327 -7.27 16.68 24.81
C GLY A 327 -6.48 15.46 24.30
N ILE A 328 -5.22 15.29 24.69
CA ILE A 328 -4.36 14.20 24.19
C ILE A 328 -4.24 13.11 25.25
N ALA A 329 -4.65 11.88 24.91
CA ALA A 329 -4.43 10.69 25.72
C ALA A 329 -3.07 10.08 25.39
N THR A 330 -2.13 10.12 26.33
CA THR A 330 -0.84 9.44 26.21
C THR A 330 -0.94 8.08 26.90
N ILE A 331 -0.79 7.00 26.13
CA ILE A 331 -0.91 5.61 26.61
C ILE A 331 0.44 4.92 26.41
N ASP A 332 1.01 4.42 27.50
CA ASP A 332 2.26 3.65 27.49
C ASP A 332 1.94 2.17 27.66
N PHE A 333 2.29 1.37 26.65
CA PHE A 333 2.08 -0.08 26.66
C PHE A 333 3.37 -0.83 27.00
N SER A 334 3.23 -2.02 27.57
CA SER A 334 4.35 -2.94 27.71
C SER A 334 4.82 -3.46 26.35
N LYS A 335 6.09 -3.88 26.26
CA LYS A 335 6.67 -4.54 25.07
C LYS A 335 5.88 -5.73 24.55
N ASP A 336 5.02 -6.36 25.36
CA ASP A 336 4.14 -7.46 24.94
C ASP A 336 3.21 -7.08 23.77
N ILE A 337 2.99 -5.78 23.49
CA ILE A 337 2.25 -5.33 22.30
C ILE A 337 3.01 -5.62 21.00
N GLN A 338 4.33 -5.75 21.07
CA GLN A 338 5.25 -6.02 19.95
C GLN A 338 5.61 -7.51 19.85
N GLU A 339 5.59 -8.25 20.97
CA GLU A 339 5.99 -9.65 21.01
C GLU A 339 5.04 -10.53 20.20
N ASP A 340 5.63 -11.43 19.38
CA ASP A 340 4.91 -12.31 18.47
C ASP A 340 3.94 -11.60 17.52
N TYR A 341 4.17 -10.30 17.21
CA TYR A 341 3.31 -9.54 16.31
C TYR A 341 3.32 -10.16 14.90
N PRO A 342 2.27 -10.91 14.51
CA PRO A 342 2.32 -11.80 13.36
C PRO A 342 1.91 -11.11 12.05
N GLY A 343 1.58 -9.82 12.14
CA GLY A 343 0.94 -9.03 11.11
C GLY A 343 1.89 -8.06 10.41
N GLY A 344 1.64 -7.82 9.13
CA GLY A 344 2.34 -6.83 8.34
C GLY A 344 1.83 -5.40 8.57
N ALA A 345 2.16 -4.51 7.64
CA ALA A 345 1.83 -3.09 7.69
C ALA A 345 0.32 -2.83 7.94
N LEU A 346 -0.55 -3.56 7.23
CA LEU A 346 -2.00 -3.48 7.43
C LEU A 346 -2.45 -3.82 8.85
N ALA A 347 -1.88 -4.87 9.45
CA ALA A 347 -2.28 -5.28 10.78
C ALA A 347 -1.94 -4.19 11.80
N GLU A 348 -0.76 -3.58 11.64
CA GLU A 348 -0.28 -2.51 12.50
C GLU A 348 -1.16 -1.26 12.39
N ASP A 349 -1.50 -0.85 11.17
CA ASP A 349 -2.46 0.24 10.90
C ASP A 349 -3.81 0.00 11.60
N MET A 350 -4.37 -1.21 11.46
CA MET A 350 -5.63 -1.58 12.11
C MET A 350 -5.52 -1.59 13.63
N THR A 351 -4.34 -1.88 14.18
CA THR A 351 -4.09 -1.86 15.63
C THR A 351 -4.08 -0.44 16.16
N ILE A 352 -3.39 0.47 15.49
CA ILE A 352 -3.34 1.89 15.86
C ILE A 352 -4.74 2.51 15.72
N LYS A 353 -5.41 2.31 14.58
CA LYS A 353 -6.80 2.77 14.36
C LYS A 353 -7.76 2.28 15.43
N SER A 354 -7.64 1.01 15.82
CA SER A 354 -8.47 0.40 16.86
C SER A 354 -8.30 1.12 18.20
N ILE A 355 -7.07 1.44 18.60
CA ILE A 355 -6.77 2.22 19.81
C ILE A 355 -7.34 3.63 19.67
N VAL A 356 -7.02 4.32 18.58
CA VAL A 356 -7.36 5.73 18.36
C VAL A 356 -8.87 5.91 18.35
N TRP A 357 -9.59 5.16 17.52
CA TRP A 357 -11.05 5.28 17.39
C TRP A 357 -11.78 4.91 18.69
N SER A 358 -11.28 3.91 19.42
CA SER A 358 -11.83 3.59 20.74
C SER A 358 -11.60 4.71 21.76
N MET A 359 -10.49 5.42 21.70
CA MET A 359 -10.17 6.47 22.68
C MET A 359 -10.83 7.81 22.36
N THR A 360 -10.81 8.24 21.09
CA THR A 360 -11.33 9.54 20.66
C THR A 360 -12.86 9.64 20.66
N GLN A 361 -13.56 8.55 21.00
CA GLN A 361 -15.00 8.60 21.27
C GLN A 361 -15.31 9.30 22.61
N ILE A 362 -14.35 9.32 23.55
CA ILE A 362 -14.55 9.85 24.89
C ILE A 362 -14.51 11.38 24.78
N PRO A 363 -15.59 12.10 25.16
CA PRO A 363 -15.58 13.56 25.09
C PRO A 363 -14.41 14.15 25.89
N GLY A 364 -13.62 14.99 25.22
CA GLY A 364 -12.39 15.58 25.76
C GLY A 364 -11.11 14.81 25.45
N ILE A 365 -11.16 13.77 24.59
CA ILE A 365 -9.99 13.13 23.97
C ILE A 365 -10.07 13.33 22.47
N ASP A 366 -9.21 14.20 21.95
CA ASP A 366 -9.14 14.57 20.53
C ASP A 366 -8.07 13.76 19.78
N GLY A 367 -7.12 13.17 20.51
CA GLY A 367 -6.07 12.34 19.94
C GLY A 367 -5.37 11.45 20.96
N VAL A 368 -4.54 10.54 20.44
CA VAL A 368 -3.79 9.55 21.20
C VAL A 368 -2.31 9.62 20.86
N CYS A 369 -1.45 9.67 21.87
CA CYS A 369 -0.03 9.37 21.73
C CYS A 369 0.22 7.98 22.31
N ILE A 370 0.94 7.14 21.58
CA ILE A 370 1.26 5.78 22.00
C ILE A 370 2.74 5.70 22.33
N LEU A 371 3.07 5.19 23.51
CA LEU A 371 4.43 4.87 23.94
C LEU A 371 4.54 3.36 24.15
N ILE A 372 5.76 2.85 24.04
CA ILE A 372 6.05 1.46 24.37
C ILE A 372 7.25 1.44 25.33
N ASN A 373 7.03 0.95 26.55
CA ASN A 373 7.99 1.02 27.65
C ASN A 373 8.56 2.44 27.87
N GLY A 374 7.73 3.47 27.72
CA GLY A 374 8.09 4.88 27.89
C GLY A 374 8.82 5.50 26.69
N GLU A 375 9.06 4.77 25.60
CA GLU A 375 9.69 5.28 24.38
C GLU A 375 8.66 5.86 23.40
N ILE A 376 8.94 7.05 22.86
CA ILE A 376 8.21 7.70 21.76
C ILE A 376 8.93 7.39 20.43
N GLY A 377 8.18 7.32 19.32
CA GLY A 377 8.73 7.06 17.99
C GLY A 377 9.11 5.62 17.72
N ASP A 378 8.60 4.73 18.59
CA ASP A 378 8.59 3.29 18.41
C ASP A 378 7.57 2.88 17.31
N SER A 379 7.42 1.59 17.01
CA SER A 379 6.41 1.00 16.14
C SER A 379 5.91 -0.32 16.74
N ILE A 380 4.67 -0.72 16.46
CA ILE A 380 4.12 -1.97 17.02
C ILE A 380 4.66 -3.17 16.22
N GLY A 381 4.58 -3.09 14.89
CA GLY A 381 4.95 -4.14 13.94
C GLY A 381 6.11 -3.76 13.01
N GLY A 382 6.66 -2.55 13.14
CA GLY A 382 7.81 -2.10 12.34
C GLY A 382 7.50 -1.15 11.19
N ASN A 383 6.23 -0.82 10.94
CA ASN A 383 5.76 -0.15 9.72
C ASN A 383 5.21 1.27 9.95
N ILE A 384 4.64 1.55 11.14
CA ILE A 384 4.04 2.86 11.48
C ILE A 384 4.69 3.40 12.75
N LEU A 385 4.99 4.70 12.78
CA LEU A 385 5.70 5.30 13.91
C LEU A 385 4.77 5.98 14.89
N LEU A 386 5.06 5.74 16.14
CA LEU A 386 4.37 6.30 17.28
C LEU A 386 5.07 7.60 17.75
N ASP A 387 5.45 8.48 16.81
CA ASP A 387 6.21 9.73 17.08
C ASP A 387 5.34 10.99 17.12
N HIS A 388 4.04 10.85 16.90
CA HIS A 388 3.09 11.96 16.85
C HIS A 388 1.75 11.58 17.48
N THR A 389 0.85 12.56 17.54
CA THR A 389 -0.52 12.35 18.01
C THR A 389 -1.39 11.83 16.87
N PHE A 390 -1.97 10.66 17.07
CA PHE A 390 -2.96 10.09 16.17
C PHE A 390 -4.36 10.63 16.48
N SER A 391 -5.18 10.80 15.45
CA SER A 391 -6.56 11.27 15.57
C SER A 391 -7.49 10.50 14.64
N THR A 392 -8.80 10.71 14.74
CA THR A 392 -9.77 10.10 13.80
C THR A 392 -9.50 10.45 12.33
N GLN A 393 -8.81 11.57 12.07
CA GLN A 393 -8.49 12.03 10.71
C GLN A 393 -7.01 11.82 10.33
N THR A 394 -6.17 11.47 11.31
CA THR A 394 -4.76 11.12 11.13
C THR A 394 -4.49 9.82 11.91
N PRO A 395 -5.12 8.71 11.49
CA PRO A 395 -5.02 7.46 12.22
C PRO A 395 -3.73 6.70 11.96
#